data_AF-A0A933H649-F1
#
_entry.id   AF-A0A933H649-F1
#
_cell.length_a   1.000
_cell.length_b   1.000
_cell.length_c   1.000
_cell.angle_alpha   90.00
_cell.angle_beta   90.00
_cell.angle_gamma   90.00
#
_symmetry.space_group_name_H-M   'P 1'
#
loop_
_entity.id
_entity.type
_entity.pdbx_description
1 polymer ?
#
loop_
_entity_poly.entity_id
_entity_poly.type
_entity_poly.pdbx_seq_one_letter_code
_entity_poly.pdbx_strand_id
1 'polypeptide(L)'
;MAKKKKSLKKEKRPSLIEQGYHVYMGTIRVKGKDDDQTPKINHPVKIINDPDYTQGIVTHELSHGGCGAQTVIQVKKDQIGKPFEFTCSGCGKYLKFDRILSRSPDPLTFHLFGDESSKQNIVLYGILVLNENDVHQAAKDFAHIISLAGMPVGTRFHSKNIFNEIARANTPWQNLSAATVWGIAKDLIVSLKSHRTMFCIGVVDRSSYPTTLPSGKGRLIQITPEHLYVMAHQAALHTIDNCGLVNPQVKLKLWIDPQKSVMDFWGVGRAKIERLLRYKDIKPETISGEKPLLLDAADLFTYVAGHALSKTESPNKHSCEELYKLCDPIRGDAGWIPPDREESYQWRE
;
A
#
# COMPACT_ATOMS: atom_id res chain seq x y z
N MET A 1 40.95 -48.00 -10.26
CA MET A 1 41.13 -46.70 -10.97
C MET A 1 39.94 -45.80 -10.68
N ALA A 2 40.06 -44.84 -9.77
CA ALA A 2 38.98 -43.94 -9.38
C ALA A 2 38.94 -42.70 -10.28
N LYS A 3 37.82 -42.47 -10.99
CA LYS A 3 37.61 -41.27 -11.81
C LYS A 3 37.38 -40.04 -10.90
N LYS A 4 38.37 -39.14 -10.82
CA LYS A 4 38.21 -37.80 -10.22
C LYS A 4 37.17 -36.99 -11.01
N LYS A 5 35.99 -36.75 -10.44
CA LYS A 5 35.04 -35.73 -10.93
C LYS A 5 35.63 -34.35 -10.66
N LYS A 6 36.02 -33.62 -11.71
CA LYS A 6 36.31 -32.20 -11.65
C LYS A 6 34.99 -31.45 -11.41
N SER A 7 34.86 -30.89 -10.20
CA SER A 7 33.85 -29.89 -9.87
C SER A 7 34.15 -28.62 -10.67
N LEU A 8 33.27 -28.29 -11.64
CA LEU A 8 33.24 -26.97 -12.26
C LEU A 8 32.72 -26.00 -11.22
N LYS A 9 33.58 -25.10 -10.73
CA LYS A 9 33.15 -23.92 -9.96
C LYS A 9 32.20 -23.15 -10.86
N LYS A 10 30.90 -23.14 -10.53
CA LYS A 10 29.95 -22.20 -11.12
C LYS A 10 30.43 -20.80 -10.75
N GLU A 11 30.95 -20.07 -11.72
CA GLU A 11 31.09 -18.62 -11.59
C GLU A 11 29.70 -18.07 -11.27
N LYS A 12 29.58 -17.42 -10.11
CA LYS A 12 28.40 -16.65 -9.76
C LYS A 12 28.26 -15.58 -10.84
N ARG A 13 27.26 -15.72 -11.71
CA ARG A 13 26.87 -14.61 -12.57
C ARG A 13 26.55 -13.42 -11.64
N PRO A 14 27.15 -12.24 -11.85
CA PRO A 14 26.84 -11.08 -11.05
C PRO A 14 25.33 -10.85 -11.07
N SER A 15 24.76 -10.53 -9.91
CA SER A 15 23.34 -10.27 -9.82
C SER A 15 22.99 -9.08 -10.72
N LEU A 16 21.79 -9.07 -11.30
CA LEU A 16 21.33 -7.98 -12.17
C LEU A 16 21.44 -6.59 -11.47
N ILE A 17 21.50 -6.55 -10.14
CA ILE A 17 21.62 -5.32 -9.33
C ILE A 17 23.00 -4.63 -9.52
N GLU A 18 24.05 -5.37 -9.86
CA GLU A 18 25.40 -4.81 -10.10
C GLU A 18 25.50 -4.01 -11.41
N GLN A 19 24.45 -4.01 -12.24
CA GLN A 19 24.44 -3.39 -13.57
C GLN A 19 23.70 -2.04 -13.65
N GLY A 20 23.24 -1.47 -12.53
CA GLY A 20 22.82 -0.05 -12.47
C GLY A 20 21.43 0.29 -13.02
N TYR A 21 20.43 -0.56 -12.78
CA TYR A 21 19.05 -0.37 -13.24
C TYR A 21 18.26 0.71 -12.44
N HIS A 22 17.28 1.34 -13.11
CA HIS A 22 16.32 2.33 -12.59
C HIS A 22 14.91 1.72 -12.37
N VAL A 23 14.10 2.28 -11.46
CA VAL A 23 12.70 1.87 -11.19
C VAL A 23 11.75 3.07 -11.37
N TYR A 24 10.62 2.86 -12.04
CA TYR A 24 9.60 3.88 -12.30
C TYR A 24 8.23 3.41 -11.85
N MET A 25 7.40 4.33 -11.33
CA MET A 25 5.98 4.11 -11.09
C MET A 25 5.18 5.13 -11.91
N GLY A 26 4.16 4.67 -12.64
CA GLY A 26 3.27 5.54 -13.38
C GLY A 26 1.93 4.86 -13.66
N THR A 27 0.90 5.68 -13.85
CA THR A 27 -0.48 5.25 -14.09
C THR A 27 -0.70 4.92 -15.56
N ILE A 28 -0.79 3.63 -15.93
CA ILE A 28 -1.13 3.24 -17.30
C ILE A 28 -2.59 3.60 -17.62
N ARG A 29 -2.81 4.29 -18.75
CA ARG A 29 -4.14 4.47 -19.35
C ARG A 29 -4.17 3.85 -20.74
N VAL A 30 -4.89 2.75 -20.90
CA VAL A 30 -5.13 2.08 -22.19
C VAL A 30 -6.30 2.73 -22.91
N LYS A 31 -6.05 3.45 -24.01
CA LYS A 31 -7.12 3.93 -24.88
C LYS A 31 -7.59 2.77 -25.78
N GLY A 32 -8.72 2.15 -25.43
CA GLY A 32 -9.45 1.24 -26.32
C GLY A 32 -10.11 2.01 -27.46
N LYS A 33 -10.38 1.36 -28.59
CA LYS A 33 -11.05 2.00 -29.73
C LYS A 33 -12.51 2.33 -29.45
N ASP A 34 -13.16 1.63 -28.52
CA ASP A 34 -14.51 1.91 -28.02
C ASP A 34 -14.60 1.29 -26.62
N ASP A 35 -14.43 2.10 -25.56
CA ASP A 35 -14.99 1.91 -24.20
C ASP A 35 -14.23 2.76 -23.17
N ASP A 36 -14.98 3.56 -22.42
CA ASP A 36 -14.52 4.51 -21.40
C ASP A 36 -14.10 3.86 -20.06
N GLN A 37 -13.93 2.53 -20.04
CA GLN A 37 -13.51 1.78 -18.85
C GLN A 37 -12.03 1.40 -18.96
N THR A 38 -11.16 2.36 -18.65
CA THR A 38 -9.71 2.14 -18.67
C THR A 38 -9.20 1.64 -17.31
N PRO A 39 -8.61 0.44 -17.19
CA PRO A 39 -7.94 0.01 -15.96
C PRO A 39 -6.67 0.84 -15.75
N LYS A 40 -6.49 1.36 -14.53
CA LYS A 40 -5.23 1.96 -14.09
C LYS A 40 -4.29 0.85 -13.65
N ILE A 41 -3.07 0.85 -14.16
CA ILE A 41 -2.08 -0.17 -13.83
C ILE A 41 -0.77 0.50 -13.44
N ASN A 42 -0.19 0.09 -12.31
CA ASN A 42 1.14 0.49 -11.85
C ASN A 42 2.12 -0.64 -12.20
N HIS A 43 3.07 -0.41 -13.12
CA HIS A 43 4.08 -1.39 -13.48
C HIS A 43 5.51 -0.84 -13.36
N PRO A 44 6.47 -1.65 -12.87
CA PRO A 44 7.87 -1.29 -12.86
C PRO A 44 8.49 -1.37 -14.28
N VAL A 45 9.33 -0.39 -14.60
CA VAL A 45 10.07 -0.27 -15.88
C VAL A 45 11.56 -0.47 -15.60
N LYS A 46 12.27 -1.27 -16.41
CA LYS A 46 13.69 -1.64 -16.28
C LYS A 46 14.55 -0.85 -17.27
N ILE A 47 15.73 -0.32 -16.95
CA ILE A 47 16.49 0.57 -17.87
C ILE A 47 17.97 0.21 -18.04
N ILE A 48 18.48 0.21 -19.28
CA ILE A 48 19.90 0.12 -19.68
C ILE A 48 20.49 1.54 -19.80
N ASN A 49 21.74 1.76 -19.40
CA ASN A 49 22.35 3.11 -19.38
C ASN A 49 23.01 3.51 -20.71
N ASP A 50 22.76 4.75 -21.15
CA ASP A 50 23.47 5.48 -22.21
C ASP A 50 23.75 6.93 -21.70
N PRO A 51 24.90 7.55 -21.99
CA PRO A 51 25.26 8.88 -21.48
C PRO A 51 24.33 10.03 -21.93
N ASP A 52 23.71 9.90 -23.11
CA ASP A 52 22.82 10.92 -23.68
C ASP A 52 21.32 10.57 -23.55
N TYR A 53 21.03 9.31 -23.23
CA TYR A 53 19.68 8.75 -23.13
C TYR A 53 19.52 7.85 -21.90
N THR A 54 18.39 7.95 -21.21
CA THR A 54 18.01 6.91 -20.26
C THR A 54 17.20 5.85 -21.03
N GLN A 55 17.78 4.69 -21.34
CA GLN A 55 17.13 3.63 -22.14
C GLN A 55 16.28 2.69 -21.27
N GLY A 56 14.96 2.87 -21.20
CA GLY A 56 14.06 2.03 -20.42
C GLY A 56 13.31 0.92 -21.14
N ILE A 57 13.59 -0.34 -20.86
CA ILE A 57 12.71 -1.49 -21.07
C ILE A 57 11.43 -1.39 -20.20
N VAL A 58 10.30 -1.01 -20.80
CA VAL A 58 8.99 -1.27 -20.20
C VAL A 58 8.62 -2.72 -20.48
N THR A 59 8.41 -3.50 -19.42
CA THR A 59 7.86 -4.86 -19.56
C THR A 59 6.36 -4.78 -19.32
N HIS A 60 5.58 -5.14 -20.33
CA HIS A 60 4.12 -5.18 -20.25
C HIS A 60 3.71 -6.63 -19.97
N GLU A 61 3.64 -7.01 -18.69
CA GLU A 61 3.30 -8.39 -18.33
C GLU A 61 1.83 -8.74 -18.60
N LEU A 62 1.63 -10.01 -18.95
CA LEU A 62 0.41 -10.57 -19.56
C LEU A 62 -0.81 -10.64 -18.62
N SER A 63 -0.66 -10.41 -17.32
CA SER A 63 -1.72 -10.67 -16.33
C SER A 63 -2.96 -9.79 -16.48
N HIS A 64 -2.89 -8.67 -17.21
CA HIS A 64 -4.00 -7.70 -17.34
C HIS A 64 -4.29 -7.26 -18.78
N GLY A 65 -4.09 -8.17 -19.75
CA GLY A 65 -4.36 -7.92 -21.17
C GLY A 65 -3.23 -7.18 -21.89
N GLY A 66 -2.00 -7.30 -21.39
CA GLY A 66 -0.80 -6.88 -22.13
C GLY A 66 -0.35 -7.91 -23.16
N CYS A 67 0.48 -7.52 -24.12
CA CYS A 67 1.01 -8.45 -25.13
C CYS A 67 2.26 -9.22 -24.70
N GLY A 68 2.76 -9.00 -23.48
CA GLY A 68 4.03 -9.59 -23.04
C GLY A 68 5.26 -8.96 -23.71
N ALA A 69 5.08 -8.01 -24.65
CA ALA A 69 6.19 -7.39 -25.34
C ALA A 69 7.00 -6.51 -24.37
N GLN A 70 8.31 -6.73 -24.35
CA GLN A 70 9.27 -5.80 -23.78
C GLN A 70 9.52 -4.72 -24.83
N THR A 71 9.06 -3.49 -24.56
CA THR A 71 9.37 -2.33 -25.41
C THR A 71 10.51 -1.57 -24.76
N VAL A 72 11.64 -1.43 -25.46
CA VAL A 72 12.68 -0.47 -25.08
C VAL A 72 12.19 0.92 -25.46
N ILE A 73 12.22 1.82 -24.49
CA ILE A 73 11.81 3.20 -24.59
C ILE A 73 13.03 4.06 -24.28
N GLN A 74 13.38 4.94 -25.21
CA GLN A 74 14.41 5.95 -24.94
C GLN A 74 13.74 7.19 -24.38
N VAL A 75 14.12 7.56 -23.15
CA VAL A 75 13.68 8.80 -22.53
C VAL A 75 14.87 9.75 -22.49
N LYS A 76 14.67 10.96 -23.05
CA LYS A 76 15.69 12.01 -22.96
C LYS A 76 15.75 12.58 -21.55
N LYS A 77 16.94 13.01 -21.09
CA LYS A 77 17.13 13.60 -19.75
C LYS A 77 16.20 14.78 -19.46
N ASP A 78 15.89 15.59 -20.47
CA ASP A 78 14.99 16.75 -20.36
C ASP A 78 13.49 16.38 -20.29
N GLN A 79 13.15 15.11 -20.48
CA GLN A 79 11.81 14.53 -20.27
C GLN A 79 11.63 13.97 -18.85
N ILE A 80 12.70 13.90 -18.05
CA ILE A 80 12.62 13.54 -16.64
C ILE A 80 11.76 14.57 -15.89
N GLY A 81 10.84 14.09 -15.06
CA GLY A 81 9.89 14.90 -14.30
C GLY A 81 8.70 15.43 -15.11
N LYS A 82 8.63 15.14 -16.42
CA LYS A 82 7.52 15.49 -17.30
C LYS A 82 6.64 14.28 -17.59
N PRO A 83 5.36 14.49 -17.98
CA PRO A 83 4.54 13.43 -18.54
C PRO A 83 5.22 12.80 -19.74
N PHE A 84 5.13 11.49 -19.84
CA PHE A 84 5.74 10.71 -20.91
C PHE A 84 4.71 9.80 -21.54
N GLU A 85 4.69 9.73 -22.86
CA GLU A 85 3.66 9.02 -23.62
C GLU A 85 4.35 8.10 -24.62
N PHE A 86 3.90 6.85 -24.73
CA PHE A 86 4.42 5.91 -25.73
C PHE A 86 3.33 4.95 -26.22
N THR A 87 3.50 4.45 -27.43
CA THR A 87 2.65 3.38 -27.98
C THR A 87 3.44 2.09 -28.00
N CYS A 88 2.92 1.04 -27.36
CA CYS A 88 3.55 -0.28 -27.36
C CYS A 88 3.62 -0.83 -28.78
N SER A 89 4.83 -1.10 -29.28
CA SER A 89 5.05 -1.67 -30.61
C SER A 89 4.45 -3.06 -30.80
N GLY A 90 4.25 -3.83 -29.72
CA GLY A 90 3.67 -5.17 -29.79
C GLY A 90 2.15 -5.18 -29.95
N CYS A 91 1.41 -4.33 -29.23
CA CYS A 91 -0.06 -4.33 -29.23
C CYS A 91 -0.73 -3.05 -29.70
N GLY A 92 0.04 -2.02 -30.06
CA GLY A 92 -0.49 -0.72 -30.46
C GLY A 92 -1.16 0.07 -29.32
N LYS A 93 -1.11 -0.41 -28.08
CA LYS A 93 -1.70 0.30 -26.94
C LYS A 93 -0.91 1.55 -26.60
N TYR A 94 -1.62 2.67 -26.49
CA TYR A 94 -1.08 3.93 -26.01
C TYR A 94 -0.99 3.90 -24.47
N LEU A 95 0.13 4.40 -23.95
CA LEU A 95 0.50 4.37 -22.55
C LEU A 95 1.01 5.76 -22.15
N LYS A 96 0.50 6.30 -21.04
CA LYS A 96 0.88 7.60 -20.49
C LYS A 96 1.42 7.41 -19.09
N PHE A 97 2.51 8.09 -18.77
CA PHE A 97 3.15 8.13 -17.47
C PHE A 97 3.11 9.57 -16.99
N ASP A 98 2.62 9.79 -15.77
CA ASP A 98 2.43 11.15 -15.25
C ASP A 98 3.76 11.86 -14.95
N ARG A 99 4.81 11.10 -14.59
CA ARG A 99 6.19 11.58 -14.47
C ARG A 99 7.20 10.46 -14.66
N ILE A 100 8.37 10.85 -15.13
CA ILE A 100 9.60 10.05 -15.10
C ILE A 100 10.42 10.48 -13.90
N LEU A 101 10.70 9.58 -12.95
CA LEU A 101 11.53 9.90 -11.80
C LEU A 101 13.01 9.90 -12.21
N SER A 102 13.72 10.98 -11.89
CA SER A 102 15.18 11.02 -12.01
C SER A 102 15.78 10.05 -10.99
N ARG A 103 16.94 9.48 -11.32
CA ARG A 103 17.86 9.04 -10.26
C ARG A 103 18.25 10.30 -9.47
N SER A 104 17.82 10.39 -8.22
CA SER A 104 18.53 11.18 -7.23
C SER A 104 19.72 10.34 -6.77
N PRO A 105 20.91 10.92 -6.53
CA PRO A 105 21.98 10.19 -5.85
C PRO A 105 21.54 9.71 -4.46
N ASP A 106 20.55 10.36 -3.87
CA ASP A 106 19.95 9.98 -2.59
C ASP A 106 18.82 8.97 -2.77
N PRO A 107 18.71 7.97 -1.88
CA PRO A 107 17.62 7.01 -1.91
C PRO A 107 16.27 7.73 -1.79
N LEU A 108 15.32 7.35 -2.65
CA LEU A 108 13.96 7.89 -2.60
C LEU A 108 13.34 7.51 -1.26
N THR A 109 12.88 8.50 -0.49
CA THR A 109 12.24 8.23 0.80
C THR A 109 10.73 8.35 0.67
N PHE A 110 10.01 7.34 1.16
CA PHE A 110 8.56 7.36 1.28
C PHE A 110 8.15 7.14 2.73
N HIS A 111 7.07 7.81 3.12
CA HIS A 111 6.42 7.65 4.40
C HIS A 111 5.17 6.78 4.21
N LEU A 112 5.07 5.74 5.04
CA LEU A 112 3.93 4.84 5.10
C LEU A 112 3.15 5.19 6.37
N PHE A 113 1.95 5.75 6.25
CA PHE A 113 1.08 6.01 7.41
C PHE A 113 0.04 4.92 7.48
N GLY A 114 0.13 4.07 8.51
CA GLY A 114 -0.69 2.90 8.69
C GLY A 114 -1.69 3.04 9.83
N ASP A 115 -2.89 2.49 9.64
CA ASP A 115 -3.84 2.26 10.72
C ASP A 115 -4.61 0.95 10.50
N GLU A 116 -5.23 0.42 11.55
CA GLU A 116 -6.11 -0.73 11.46
C GLU A 116 -7.59 -0.35 11.53
N SER A 117 -8.45 -1.21 10.98
CA SER A 117 -9.88 -1.13 11.23
C SER A 117 -10.49 -2.52 11.24
N SER A 118 -11.62 -2.67 11.94
CA SER A 118 -12.42 -3.88 11.83
C SER A 118 -13.89 -3.57 11.68
N LYS A 119 -14.52 -4.28 10.74
CA LYS A 119 -15.95 -4.20 10.51
C LYS A 119 -16.51 -5.60 10.38
N GLN A 120 -17.25 -6.04 11.40
CA GLN A 120 -17.93 -7.34 11.42
C GLN A 120 -16.98 -8.51 11.10
N ASN A 121 -17.09 -9.09 9.90
CA ASN A 121 -16.29 -10.24 9.48
C ASN A 121 -15.02 -9.84 8.73
N ILE A 122 -14.73 -8.55 8.54
CA ILE A 122 -13.49 -8.13 7.90
C ILE A 122 -12.58 -7.38 8.87
N VAL A 123 -11.29 -7.66 8.73
CA VAL A 123 -10.18 -6.98 9.40
C VAL A 123 -9.31 -6.36 8.32
N LEU A 124 -8.95 -5.10 8.53
CA LEU A 124 -8.29 -4.27 7.53
C LEU A 124 -7.06 -3.60 8.11
N TYR A 125 -6.09 -3.36 7.24
CA TYR A 125 -4.96 -2.49 7.52
C TYR A 125 -4.67 -1.62 6.32
N GLY A 126 -4.82 -0.31 6.48
CA GLY A 126 -4.69 0.65 5.38
C GLY A 126 -3.43 1.46 5.56
N ILE A 127 -2.71 1.66 4.45
CA ILE A 127 -1.44 2.37 4.41
C ILE A 127 -1.53 3.46 3.34
N LEU A 128 -1.27 4.70 3.75
CA LEU A 128 -1.03 5.81 2.85
C LEU A 128 0.46 5.90 2.56
N VAL A 129 0.82 5.93 1.29
CA VAL A 129 2.20 6.03 0.82
C VAL A 129 2.41 7.41 0.19
N LEU A 130 3.27 8.22 0.80
CA LEU A 130 3.62 9.55 0.30
C LEU A 130 5.14 9.65 0.10
N ASN A 131 5.56 10.39 -0.91
CA ASN A 131 6.96 10.77 -1.06
C ASN A 131 7.33 11.78 0.04
N GLU A 132 8.56 11.71 0.59
CA GLU A 132 9.05 12.64 1.62
C GLU A 132 8.77 14.11 1.27
N ASN A 133 8.93 14.51 0.00
CA ASN A 133 8.73 15.89 -0.43
C ASN A 133 7.27 16.36 -0.34
N ASP A 134 6.31 15.44 -0.37
CA ASP A 134 4.89 15.75 -0.34
C ASP A 134 4.30 15.69 1.09
N VAL A 135 5.00 15.05 2.04
CA VAL A 135 4.49 14.81 3.41
C VAL A 135 4.12 16.10 4.14
N HIS A 136 4.99 17.11 4.12
CA HIS A 136 4.74 18.36 4.85
C HIS A 136 3.55 19.12 4.25
N GLN A 137 3.48 19.22 2.92
CA GLN A 137 2.39 19.93 2.26
C GLN A 137 1.06 19.18 2.40
N ALA A 138 1.06 17.85 2.28
CA ALA A 138 -0.13 17.04 2.52
C ALA A 138 -0.67 17.21 3.96
N ALA A 139 0.21 17.22 4.96
CA ALA A 139 -0.19 17.48 6.36
C ALA A 139 -0.74 18.90 6.56
N LYS A 140 -0.13 19.90 5.91
CA LYS A 140 -0.59 21.30 5.95
C LYS A 140 -1.97 21.46 5.31
N ASP A 141 -2.20 20.86 4.15
CA ASP A 141 -3.50 20.91 3.47
C ASP A 141 -4.57 20.16 4.28
N PHE A 142 -4.23 19.01 4.87
CA PHE A 142 -5.11 18.27 5.77
C PHE A 142 -5.53 19.15 6.97
N ALA A 143 -4.57 19.82 7.60
CA ALA A 143 -4.84 20.75 8.70
C ALA A 143 -5.66 21.97 8.25
N HIS A 144 -5.42 22.47 7.04
CA HIS A 144 -6.17 23.59 6.48
C HIS A 144 -7.63 23.23 6.26
N ILE A 145 -7.93 22.06 5.69
CA ILE A 145 -9.31 21.58 5.50
C ILE A 145 -10.04 21.45 6.84
N ILE A 146 -9.36 20.93 7.86
CA ILE A 146 -9.89 20.90 9.25
C ILE A 146 -10.19 22.33 9.74
N SER A 147 -9.31 23.29 9.48
CA SER A 147 -9.52 24.69 9.87
C SER A 147 -10.69 25.36 9.16
N LEU A 148 -10.94 25.02 7.89
CA LEU A 148 -12.09 25.53 7.13
C LEU A 148 -13.43 25.05 7.72
N ALA A 149 -13.42 23.93 8.44
CA ALA A 149 -14.58 23.45 9.21
C ALA A 149 -14.76 24.15 10.58
N GLY A 150 -13.95 25.19 10.87
CA GLY A 150 -14.00 25.95 12.12
C GLY A 150 -13.25 25.29 13.29
N MET A 151 -12.46 24.24 13.04
CA MET A 151 -11.68 23.57 14.08
C MET A 151 -10.27 24.17 14.21
N PRO A 152 -9.67 24.23 15.41
CA PRO A 152 -8.28 24.62 15.57
C PRO A 152 -7.31 23.74 14.78
N VAL A 153 -6.22 24.33 14.28
CA VAL A 153 -5.11 23.60 13.65
C VAL A 153 -4.55 22.60 14.65
N GLY A 154 -4.56 21.31 14.29
CA GLY A 154 -4.14 20.21 15.17
C GLY A 154 -5.29 19.40 15.80
N THR A 155 -6.54 19.84 15.63
CA THR A 155 -7.71 19.02 16.02
C THR A 155 -7.68 17.69 15.28
N ARG A 156 -7.78 16.58 16.02
CA ARG A 156 -7.70 15.23 15.45
C ARG A 156 -8.99 14.83 14.74
N PHE A 157 -8.84 14.10 13.64
CA PHE A 157 -9.92 13.55 12.84
C PHE A 157 -10.06 12.04 13.08
N HIS A 158 -10.55 11.63 14.25
CA HIS A 158 -10.77 10.22 14.55
C HIS A 158 -12.12 9.73 14.00
N SER A 159 -12.08 8.92 12.96
CA SER A 159 -13.22 8.52 12.14
C SER A 159 -14.32 7.85 12.95
N LYS A 160 -13.95 6.93 13.85
CA LYS A 160 -14.91 6.27 14.74
C LYS A 160 -15.73 7.25 15.58
N ASN A 161 -15.11 8.35 16.02
CA ASN A 161 -15.77 9.35 16.85
C ASN A 161 -16.59 10.32 16.00
N ILE A 162 -16.06 10.71 14.84
CA ILE A 162 -16.64 11.78 14.02
C ILE A 162 -17.85 11.30 13.22
N PHE A 163 -17.82 10.07 12.69
CA PHE A 163 -18.94 9.53 11.91
C PHE A 163 -20.04 8.90 12.77
N ASN A 164 -19.82 8.71 14.07
CA ASN A 164 -20.84 8.28 15.02
C ASN A 164 -21.41 9.53 15.73
N GLU A 165 -22.71 9.80 15.56
CA GLU A 165 -23.35 11.00 16.11
C GLU A 165 -23.22 11.13 17.63
N ILE A 166 -23.43 10.02 18.35
CA ILE A 166 -23.34 9.98 19.82
C ILE A 166 -21.91 10.23 20.29
N ALA A 167 -20.91 9.63 19.63
CA ALA A 167 -19.51 9.86 19.97
C ALA A 167 -19.09 11.30 19.60
N ARG A 168 -19.54 11.81 18.45
CA ARG A 168 -19.23 13.16 17.95
C ARG A 168 -19.70 14.24 18.91
N ALA A 169 -20.83 14.04 19.59
CA ALA A 169 -21.37 14.95 20.59
C ALA A 169 -20.40 15.24 21.76
N ASN A 170 -19.36 14.42 21.95
CA ASN A 170 -18.34 14.60 22.98
C ASN A 170 -16.99 15.07 22.42
N THR A 171 -16.99 15.63 21.20
CA THR A 171 -15.78 16.08 20.52
C THR A 171 -15.92 17.54 20.07
N PRO A 172 -14.83 18.22 19.69
CA PRO A 172 -14.90 19.56 19.07
C PRO A 172 -15.84 19.62 17.85
N TRP A 173 -16.09 18.48 17.20
CA TRP A 173 -16.91 18.33 16.01
C TRP A 173 -18.43 18.27 16.27
N GLN A 174 -18.89 18.39 17.53
CA GLN A 174 -20.28 18.17 17.94
C GLN A 174 -21.33 19.00 17.16
N ASN A 175 -20.96 20.21 16.73
CA ASN A 175 -21.87 21.13 16.05
C ASN A 175 -21.99 20.89 14.54
N LEU A 176 -21.23 19.94 13.99
CA LEU A 176 -21.27 19.63 12.56
C LEU A 176 -22.37 18.63 12.23
N SER A 177 -23.10 18.92 11.16
CA SER A 177 -24.04 17.97 10.57
C SER A 177 -23.30 16.76 9.97
N ALA A 178 -24.00 15.63 9.85
CA ALA A 178 -23.44 14.45 9.17
C ALA A 178 -23.02 14.76 7.73
N ALA A 179 -23.80 15.55 6.99
CA ALA A 179 -23.47 15.96 5.61
C ALA A 179 -22.16 16.76 5.56
N THR A 180 -21.98 17.69 6.49
CA THR A 180 -20.74 18.48 6.59
C THR A 180 -19.53 17.59 6.89
N VAL A 181 -19.67 16.65 7.83
CA VAL A 181 -18.62 15.68 8.16
C VAL A 181 -18.20 14.84 6.95
N TRP A 182 -19.15 14.33 6.17
CA TRP A 182 -18.86 13.58 4.94
C TRP A 182 -18.22 14.46 3.86
N GLY A 183 -18.63 15.72 3.75
CA GLY A 183 -18.00 16.70 2.87
C GLY A 183 -16.52 16.92 3.22
N ILE A 184 -16.21 17.12 4.51
CA ILE A 184 -14.84 17.25 4.99
C ILE A 184 -14.02 16.00 4.66
N ALA A 185 -14.56 14.80 4.93
CA ALA A 185 -13.88 13.55 4.62
C ALA A 185 -13.54 13.41 3.13
N LYS A 186 -14.46 13.82 2.26
CA LYS A 186 -14.24 13.88 0.81
C LYS A 186 -13.11 14.84 0.45
N ASP A 187 -13.14 16.05 0.98
CA ASP A 187 -12.13 17.07 0.70
C ASP A 187 -10.74 16.63 1.18
N LEU A 188 -10.65 15.98 2.35
CA LEU A 188 -9.41 15.40 2.85
C LEU A 188 -8.85 14.33 1.89
N ILE A 189 -9.67 13.40 1.41
CA ILE A 189 -9.25 12.38 0.46
C ILE A 189 -8.83 13.00 -0.88
N VAL A 190 -9.60 13.96 -1.42
CA VAL A 190 -9.26 14.67 -2.66
C VAL A 190 -7.91 15.37 -2.53
N SER A 191 -7.66 16.04 -1.40
CA SER A 191 -6.39 16.71 -1.12
C SER A 191 -5.23 15.71 -1.07
N LEU A 192 -5.36 14.58 -0.36
CA LEU A 192 -4.31 13.56 -0.34
C LEU A 192 -3.98 13.03 -1.75
N LYS A 193 -4.99 12.91 -2.62
CA LYS A 193 -4.77 12.52 -4.02
C LYS A 193 -4.01 13.55 -4.84
N SER A 194 -4.18 14.85 -4.58
CA SER A 194 -3.41 15.89 -5.28
C SER A 194 -1.91 15.79 -4.97
N HIS A 195 -1.57 15.25 -3.79
CA HIS A 195 -0.21 14.89 -3.36
C HIS A 195 0.26 13.51 -3.83
N ARG A 196 -0.43 12.91 -4.81
CA ARG A 196 -0.10 11.60 -5.38
C ARG A 196 0.02 10.48 -4.34
N THR A 197 -0.76 10.60 -3.26
CA THR A 197 -0.84 9.56 -2.24
C THR A 197 -1.31 8.26 -2.88
N MET A 198 -0.55 7.19 -2.66
CA MET A 198 -0.98 5.84 -3.00
C MET A 198 -1.67 5.22 -1.78
N PHE A 199 -2.85 4.64 -2.02
CA PHE A 199 -3.66 4.00 -0.99
C PHE A 199 -3.49 2.49 -1.12
N CYS A 200 -2.97 1.84 -0.09
CA CYS A 200 -2.78 0.38 -0.05
C CYS A 200 -3.62 -0.21 1.07
N ILE A 201 -4.38 -1.26 0.82
CA ILE A 201 -5.26 -1.89 1.81
C ILE A 201 -5.02 -3.39 1.85
N GLY A 202 -4.75 -3.90 3.05
CA GLY A 202 -4.76 -5.32 3.33
C GLY A 202 -6.09 -5.74 3.91
N VAL A 203 -6.63 -6.85 3.43
CA VAL A 203 -7.97 -7.35 3.78
C VAL A 203 -7.89 -8.78 4.26
N VAL A 204 -8.54 -9.04 5.39
CA VAL A 204 -8.68 -10.36 5.98
C VAL A 204 -10.15 -10.62 6.26
N ASP A 205 -10.72 -11.67 5.66
CA ASP A 205 -12.04 -12.17 6.03
C ASP A 205 -11.89 -13.13 7.22
N ARG A 206 -12.42 -12.76 8.39
CA ARG A 206 -12.42 -13.56 9.62
C ARG A 206 -12.99 -14.95 9.40
N SER A 207 -13.99 -15.09 8.53
CA SER A 207 -14.64 -16.38 8.24
C SER A 207 -13.75 -17.32 7.43
N SER A 208 -12.69 -16.80 6.78
CA SER A 208 -11.72 -17.63 6.07
C SER A 208 -10.69 -18.29 6.98
N TYR A 209 -10.58 -17.86 8.25
CA TYR A 209 -9.63 -18.39 9.22
C TYR A 209 -10.32 -19.31 10.23
N PRO A 210 -9.68 -20.41 10.65
CA PRO A 210 -10.20 -21.20 11.75
C PRO A 210 -10.14 -20.40 13.05
N THR A 211 -11.07 -20.67 13.97
CA THR A 211 -11.09 -20.02 15.29
C THR A 211 -9.89 -20.39 16.15
N THR A 212 -9.28 -21.55 15.88
CA THR A 212 -8.07 -22.00 16.53
C THR A 212 -7.07 -22.58 15.53
N LEU A 213 -5.78 -22.41 15.81
CA LEU A 213 -4.69 -23.04 15.04
C LEU A 213 -3.83 -23.95 15.92
N PRO A 214 -3.36 -25.09 15.38
CA PRO A 214 -2.44 -25.97 16.10
C PRO A 214 -1.08 -25.30 16.29
N SER A 215 -0.50 -25.45 17.49
CA SER A 215 0.78 -24.86 17.87
C SER A 215 1.65 -25.86 18.62
N GLY A 216 2.20 -26.82 17.87
CA GLY A 216 2.96 -27.93 18.44
C GLY A 216 2.05 -29.00 19.06
N LYS A 217 2.66 -29.99 19.72
CA LYS A 217 1.97 -31.20 20.18
C LYS A 217 0.85 -30.88 21.18
N GLY A 218 -0.40 -31.03 20.71
CA GLY A 218 -1.60 -30.95 21.54
C GLY A 218 -2.02 -29.57 22.01
N ARG A 219 -1.41 -28.49 21.48
CA ARG A 219 -1.79 -27.11 21.84
C ARG A 219 -2.55 -26.45 20.71
N LEU A 220 -3.62 -25.76 21.07
CA LEU A 220 -4.41 -24.93 20.17
C LEU A 220 -4.29 -23.48 20.62
N ILE A 221 -4.23 -22.56 19.66
CA ILE A 221 -4.22 -21.12 19.90
C ILE A 221 -5.48 -20.54 19.35
N GLN A 222 -6.13 -19.69 20.13
CA GLN A 222 -7.25 -18.92 19.66
C GLN A 222 -6.79 -17.77 18.77
N ILE A 223 -7.37 -17.69 17.58
CA ILE A 223 -7.14 -16.57 16.67
C ILE A 223 -7.91 -15.36 17.19
N THR A 224 -7.17 -14.33 17.57
CA THR A 224 -7.72 -13.06 18.04
C THR A 224 -7.71 -12.02 16.91
N PRO A 225 -8.48 -10.92 17.04
CA PRO A 225 -8.43 -9.82 16.05
C PRO A 225 -7.02 -9.28 15.80
N GLU A 226 -6.15 -9.26 16.81
CA GLU A 226 -4.75 -8.82 16.72
C GLU A 226 -3.93 -9.66 15.74
N HIS A 227 -4.15 -10.98 15.70
CA HIS A 227 -3.51 -11.85 14.71
C HIS A 227 -3.92 -11.46 13.29
N LEU A 228 -5.22 -11.16 13.11
CA LEU A 228 -5.76 -10.79 11.81
C LEU A 228 -5.32 -9.39 11.39
N TYR A 229 -5.12 -8.45 12.34
CA TYR A 229 -4.51 -7.14 12.06
C TYR A 229 -3.09 -7.30 11.52
N VAL A 230 -2.28 -8.17 12.13
CA VAL A 230 -0.94 -8.47 11.63
C VAL A 230 -1.02 -9.04 10.22
N MET A 231 -1.92 -9.99 9.94
CA MET A 231 -2.09 -10.55 8.59
C MET A 231 -2.54 -9.51 7.56
N ALA A 232 -3.50 -8.66 7.91
CA ALA A 232 -3.93 -7.56 7.06
C ALA A 232 -2.79 -6.57 6.80
N HIS A 233 -2.00 -6.23 7.82
CA HIS A 233 -0.81 -5.39 7.65
C HIS A 233 0.22 -6.01 6.68
N GLN A 234 0.51 -7.30 6.83
CA GLN A 234 1.44 -8.01 5.95
C GLN A 234 0.91 -8.03 4.50
N ALA A 235 -0.40 -8.21 4.30
CA ALA A 235 -1.02 -8.11 2.97
C ALA A 235 -0.88 -6.71 2.36
N ALA A 236 -1.09 -5.65 3.16
CA ALA A 236 -0.92 -4.27 2.71
C ALA A 236 0.55 -3.94 2.35
N LEU A 237 1.53 -4.45 3.11
CA LEU A 237 2.93 -4.26 2.77
C LEU A 237 3.37 -5.10 1.57
N HIS A 238 2.76 -6.28 1.37
CA HIS A 238 3.02 -7.08 0.19
C HIS A 238 2.53 -6.39 -1.10
N THR A 239 1.44 -5.62 -1.07
CA THR A 239 1.06 -4.81 -2.24
C THR A 239 2.06 -3.71 -2.54
N ILE A 240 2.62 -3.06 -1.51
CA ILE A 240 3.69 -2.07 -1.64
C ILE A 240 4.97 -2.70 -2.22
N ASP A 241 5.32 -3.92 -1.77
CA ASP A 241 6.41 -4.72 -2.33
C ASP A 241 6.20 -5.06 -3.81
N ASN A 242 4.99 -5.49 -4.19
CA ASN A 242 4.64 -5.77 -5.59
C ASN A 242 4.62 -4.51 -6.48
N CYS A 243 4.48 -3.32 -5.88
CA CYS A 243 4.69 -2.04 -6.58
C CYS A 243 6.18 -1.70 -6.77
N GLY A 244 7.09 -2.55 -6.29
CA GLY A 244 8.53 -2.36 -6.40
C GLY A 244 9.11 -1.35 -5.41
N LEU A 245 8.36 -0.94 -4.38
CA LEU A 245 8.83 0.05 -3.40
C LEU A 245 9.75 -0.55 -2.33
N VAL A 246 9.74 -1.87 -2.15
CA VAL A 246 10.64 -2.54 -1.19
C VAL A 246 11.90 -3.00 -1.92
N ASN A 247 12.81 -2.05 -2.15
CA ASN A 247 14.09 -2.29 -2.82
C ASN A 247 15.22 -1.45 -2.20
N PRO A 248 16.51 -1.80 -2.42
CA PRO A 248 17.63 -1.13 -1.75
C PRO A 248 17.80 0.38 -2.04
N GLN A 249 17.17 0.90 -3.10
CA GLN A 249 17.24 2.32 -3.48
C GLN A 249 16.11 3.14 -2.86
N VAL A 250 15.18 2.51 -2.16
CA VAL A 250 14.01 3.14 -1.56
C VAL A 250 14.08 2.99 -0.05
N LYS A 251 13.99 4.11 0.66
CA LYS A 251 13.86 4.15 2.12
C LYS A 251 12.38 4.27 2.47
N LEU A 252 11.88 3.35 3.28
CA LEU A 252 10.50 3.36 3.75
C LEU A 252 10.48 3.65 5.25
N LYS A 253 9.76 4.71 5.64
CA LYS A 253 9.52 5.08 7.05
C LYS A 253 8.07 4.74 7.41
N LEU A 254 7.87 3.72 8.25
CA LEU A 254 6.53 3.26 8.63
C LEU A 254 6.06 3.93 9.91
N TRP A 255 5.04 4.76 9.82
CA TRP A 255 4.38 5.42 10.93
C TRP A 255 3.09 4.67 11.24
N ILE A 256 2.94 4.25 12.50
CA ILE A 256 1.74 3.58 13.00
C ILE A 256 1.44 4.13 14.40
N ASP A 257 0.18 4.08 14.82
CA ASP A 257 -0.14 4.40 16.21
C ASP A 257 0.48 3.34 17.15
N PRO A 258 1.23 3.72 18.21
CA PRO A 258 1.90 2.74 19.05
C PRO A 258 0.93 1.78 19.74
N GLN A 259 0.91 0.54 19.27
CA GLN A 259 0.07 -0.50 19.84
C GLN A 259 0.76 -1.17 21.04
N LYS A 260 0.34 -0.81 22.26
CA LYS A 260 0.90 -1.35 23.52
C LYS A 260 0.52 -2.81 23.78
N SER A 261 -0.43 -3.34 23.03
CA SER A 261 -0.95 -4.69 23.21
C SER A 261 0.13 -5.74 22.95
N VAL A 262 0.06 -6.80 23.76
CA VAL A 262 0.92 -7.99 23.66
C VAL A 262 0.01 -9.17 23.36
N MET A 263 0.34 -9.95 22.34
CA MET A 263 -0.40 -11.15 21.97
C MET A 263 0.49 -12.39 22.08
N ASP A 264 -0.11 -13.55 22.30
CA ASP A 264 0.60 -14.82 22.15
C ASP A 264 0.83 -15.07 20.66
N PHE A 265 2.08 -15.12 20.21
CA PHE A 265 2.41 -15.25 18.80
C PHE A 265 2.57 -16.72 18.45
N TRP A 266 1.51 -17.31 17.91
CA TRP A 266 1.54 -18.69 17.41
C TRP A 266 2.11 -19.68 18.44
N GLY A 267 1.91 -19.40 19.75
CA GLY A 267 2.22 -20.29 20.87
C GLY A 267 3.71 -20.49 21.08
N VAL A 268 4.51 -19.68 20.38
CA VAL A 268 5.94 -19.50 20.57
C VAL A 268 6.20 -18.55 21.76
N GLY A 269 5.19 -17.76 22.15
CA GLY A 269 5.21 -16.90 23.33
C GLY A 269 4.68 -15.50 23.07
N ARG A 270 4.68 -14.69 24.13
CA ARG A 270 4.12 -13.32 24.10
C ARG A 270 5.02 -12.36 23.30
N ALA A 271 4.47 -11.72 22.28
CA ALA A 271 5.13 -10.70 21.48
C ALA A 271 4.35 -9.38 21.49
N LYS A 272 5.07 -8.25 21.51
CA LYS A 272 4.48 -6.93 21.23
C LYS A 272 4.05 -6.90 19.76
N ILE A 273 2.82 -6.46 19.48
CA ILE A 273 2.27 -6.42 18.11
C ILE A 273 3.19 -5.62 17.19
N GLU A 274 3.75 -4.50 17.66
CA GLU A 274 4.72 -3.67 16.94
C GLU A 274 5.89 -4.48 16.32
N ARG A 275 6.37 -5.54 17.00
CA ARG A 275 7.44 -6.40 16.45
C ARG A 275 6.96 -7.26 15.29
N LEU A 276 5.68 -7.61 15.28
CA LEU A 276 5.02 -8.44 14.28
C LEU A 276 4.58 -7.62 13.05
N LEU A 277 4.54 -6.30 13.18
CA LEU A 277 4.35 -5.34 12.09
C LEU A 277 5.66 -5.03 11.34
N ARG A 278 6.69 -5.86 11.52
CA ARG A 278 7.91 -5.79 10.69
C ARG A 278 7.69 -6.57 9.39
N TYR A 279 8.24 -6.06 8.30
CA TYR A 279 8.19 -6.70 6.98
C TYR A 279 9.50 -6.45 6.25
N LYS A 280 10.31 -7.50 6.04
CA LYS A 280 11.67 -7.37 5.51
C LYS A 280 12.44 -6.30 6.31
N ASP A 281 12.92 -5.24 5.64
CA ASP A 281 13.65 -4.12 6.25
C ASP A 281 12.75 -2.98 6.77
N ILE A 282 11.43 -3.08 6.58
CA ILE A 282 10.46 -2.10 7.06
C ILE A 282 10.13 -2.39 8.52
N LYS A 283 10.30 -1.37 9.36
CA LYS A 283 9.96 -1.41 10.78
C LYS A 283 9.18 -0.14 11.17
N PRO A 284 8.28 -0.23 12.15
CA PRO A 284 7.65 0.94 12.75
C PRO A 284 8.68 1.96 13.26
N GLU A 285 8.43 3.23 12.96
CA GLU A 285 9.15 4.39 13.48
C GLU A 285 8.66 4.72 14.90
N THR A 286 9.58 5.20 15.75
CA THR A 286 9.23 5.65 17.09
C THR A 286 8.66 7.07 17.04
N ILE A 287 7.46 7.27 17.57
CA ILE A 287 6.85 8.60 17.71
C ILE A 287 7.27 9.20 19.06
N SER A 288 8.19 10.16 19.04
CA SER A 288 8.74 10.81 20.25
C SER A 288 8.08 12.17 20.58
N GLY A 289 7.07 12.59 19.81
CA GLY A 289 6.41 13.89 19.95
C GLY A 289 4.95 13.82 19.55
N GLU A 290 4.44 14.87 18.90
CA GLU A 290 3.07 14.89 18.41
C GLU A 290 2.83 13.79 17.37
N LYS A 291 1.66 13.13 17.48
CA LYS A 291 1.23 12.11 16.53
C LYS A 291 1.11 12.74 15.14
N PRO A 292 1.76 12.19 14.08
CA PRO A 292 1.60 12.72 12.72
C PRO A 292 0.13 12.83 12.33
N LEU A 293 -0.26 13.96 11.74
CA LEU A 293 -1.65 14.20 11.34
C LEU A 293 -2.13 13.22 10.26
N LEU A 294 -1.22 12.79 9.39
CA LEU A 294 -1.49 11.81 8.34
C LEU A 294 -1.81 10.39 8.86
N LEU A 295 -1.63 10.12 10.16
CA LEU A 295 -2.19 8.89 10.76
C LEU A 295 -3.73 8.97 10.88
N ASP A 296 -4.32 10.16 11.05
CA ASP A 296 -5.79 10.31 11.01
C ASP A 296 -6.31 10.15 9.58
N ALA A 297 -5.49 10.49 8.58
CA ALA A 297 -5.81 10.19 7.19
C ALA A 297 -5.83 8.68 6.92
N ALA A 298 -4.90 7.93 7.53
CA ALA A 298 -4.90 6.47 7.46
C ALA A 298 -6.13 5.86 8.16
N ASP A 299 -6.48 6.35 9.35
CA ASP A 299 -7.74 6.00 10.06
C ASP A 299 -8.98 6.25 9.21
N LEU A 300 -9.06 7.43 8.57
CA LEU A 300 -10.16 7.75 7.65
C LEU A 300 -10.24 6.76 6.49
N PHE A 301 -9.11 6.48 5.85
CA PHE A 301 -9.08 5.54 4.74
C PHE A 301 -9.50 4.12 5.17
N THR A 302 -9.01 3.62 6.29
CA THR A 302 -9.35 2.27 6.78
C THR A 302 -10.79 2.17 7.27
N TYR A 303 -11.31 3.21 7.92
CA TYR A 303 -12.71 3.30 8.31
C TYR A 303 -13.62 3.25 7.09
N VAL A 304 -13.33 4.07 6.07
CA VAL A 304 -14.05 4.09 4.79
C VAL A 304 -14.00 2.72 4.12
N ALA A 305 -12.81 2.11 4.02
CA ALA A 305 -12.65 0.77 3.47
C ALA A 305 -13.45 -0.30 4.23
N GLY A 306 -13.47 -0.24 5.56
CA GLY A 306 -14.23 -1.16 6.42
C GLY A 306 -15.72 -1.17 6.15
N HIS A 307 -16.28 0.03 5.96
CA HIS A 307 -17.69 0.16 5.63
C HIS A 307 -18.00 -0.19 4.17
N ALA A 308 -17.14 0.22 3.23
CA ALA A 308 -17.34 -0.04 1.80
C ALA A 308 -17.20 -1.52 1.43
N LEU A 309 -16.24 -2.22 2.02
CA LEU A 309 -15.96 -3.63 1.72
C LEU A 309 -16.82 -4.61 2.53
N SER A 310 -17.49 -4.14 3.59
CA SER A 310 -18.38 -5.02 4.35
C SER A 310 -19.62 -5.38 3.54
N LYS A 311 -20.01 -6.65 3.61
CA LYS A 311 -21.24 -7.17 3.00
C LYS A 311 -22.50 -6.66 3.70
N THR A 312 -22.42 -6.21 4.95
CA THR A 312 -23.60 -5.76 5.68
C THR A 312 -23.96 -4.32 5.35
N GLU A 313 -25.26 -4.07 5.23
CA GLU A 313 -25.79 -2.72 5.08
C GLU A 313 -25.51 -1.85 6.30
N SER A 314 -25.20 -0.58 6.05
CA SER A 314 -25.10 0.43 7.09
C SER A 314 -25.55 1.79 6.53
N PRO A 315 -26.09 2.71 7.35
CA PRO A 315 -26.60 4.00 6.88
C PRO A 315 -25.57 4.82 6.08
N ASN A 316 -24.29 4.59 6.35
CA ASN A 316 -23.16 5.32 5.76
C ASN A 316 -22.47 4.56 4.62
N LYS A 317 -22.95 3.37 4.25
CA LYS A 317 -22.25 2.47 3.31
C LYS A 317 -22.02 3.14 1.96
N HIS A 318 -23.03 3.80 1.42
CA HIS A 318 -22.94 4.49 0.13
C HIS A 318 -21.84 5.57 0.12
N SER A 319 -21.83 6.47 1.11
CA SER A 319 -20.77 7.49 1.23
C SER A 319 -19.38 6.86 1.35
N CYS A 320 -19.25 5.77 2.10
CA CYS A 320 -17.99 5.04 2.19
C CYS A 320 -17.58 4.39 0.86
N GLU A 321 -18.51 3.80 0.12
CA GLU A 321 -18.22 3.22 -1.20
C GLU A 321 -17.76 4.29 -2.20
N GLU A 322 -18.36 5.48 -2.18
CA GLU A 322 -17.93 6.61 -3.01
C GLU A 322 -16.51 7.06 -2.66
N LEU A 323 -16.22 7.26 -1.37
CA LEU A 323 -14.90 7.66 -0.92
C LEU A 323 -13.84 6.57 -1.15
N TYR A 324 -14.19 5.30 -0.97
CA TYR A 324 -13.31 4.17 -1.25
C TYR A 324 -12.95 4.09 -2.74
N LYS A 325 -13.94 4.25 -3.63
CA LYS A 325 -13.71 4.36 -5.08
C LYS A 325 -12.84 5.57 -5.42
N LEU A 326 -13.05 6.69 -4.72
CA LEU A 326 -12.21 7.88 -4.90
C LEU A 326 -10.76 7.59 -4.52
N CYS A 327 -10.47 6.86 -3.43
CA CYS A 327 -9.11 6.47 -3.06
C CYS A 327 -8.44 5.60 -4.12
N ASP A 328 -9.21 4.76 -4.83
CA ASP A 328 -8.71 3.85 -5.87
C ASP A 328 -7.54 2.96 -5.36
N PRO A 329 -7.78 2.17 -4.30
CA PRO A 329 -6.72 1.55 -3.54
C PRO A 329 -6.19 0.26 -4.17
N ILE A 330 -4.90 0.00 -3.93
CA ILE A 330 -4.24 -1.28 -4.23
C ILE A 330 -4.56 -2.26 -3.11
N ARG A 331 -5.30 -3.31 -3.43
CA ARG A 331 -5.80 -4.30 -2.47
C ARG A 331 -4.94 -5.55 -2.43
N GLY A 332 -4.61 -6.00 -1.23
CA GLY A 332 -4.04 -7.31 -0.95
C GLY A 332 -4.96 -8.10 -0.03
N ASP A 333 -5.28 -9.34 -0.39
CA ASP A 333 -6.11 -10.22 0.42
C ASP A 333 -5.23 -11.27 1.12
N ALA A 334 -5.42 -11.46 2.42
CA ALA A 334 -4.80 -12.54 3.18
C ALA A 334 -5.86 -13.55 3.62
N GLY A 335 -5.77 -14.76 3.08
CA GLY A 335 -6.61 -15.89 3.44
C GLY A 335 -5.81 -17.04 4.07
N TRP A 336 -6.48 -17.83 4.90
CA TRP A 336 -5.93 -19.10 5.38
C TRP A 336 -6.09 -20.19 4.32
N ILE A 337 -5.02 -20.93 4.06
CA ILE A 337 -5.04 -22.11 3.21
C ILE A 337 -4.77 -23.31 4.14
N PRO A 338 -5.71 -24.25 4.28
CA PRO A 338 -5.51 -25.46 5.07
C PRO A 338 -4.30 -26.28 4.58
N PRO A 339 -3.47 -26.83 5.48
CA PRO A 339 -2.26 -27.58 5.13
C PRO A 339 -2.54 -28.87 4.35
N ASP A 340 -3.76 -29.41 4.41
CA ASP A 340 -4.19 -30.59 3.64
C ASP A 340 -4.48 -30.28 2.16
N ARG A 341 -4.39 -29.02 1.72
CA ARG A 341 -4.43 -28.62 0.30
C ARG A 341 -3.05 -28.45 -0.35
N GLU A 342 -1.98 -28.95 0.29
CA GLU A 342 -0.60 -28.91 -0.20
C GLU A 342 -0.35 -29.86 -1.40
N GLU A 343 -0.72 -29.44 -2.61
CA GLU A 343 -0.03 -29.89 -3.84
C GLU A 343 0.98 -28.85 -4.36
N SER A 344 1.18 -27.70 -3.70
CA SER A 344 1.92 -26.58 -4.31
C SER A 344 3.00 -25.88 -3.49
N TYR A 345 3.30 -26.28 -2.24
CA TYR A 345 4.41 -25.70 -1.48
C TYR A 345 5.68 -26.56 -1.50
N GLN A 346 6.26 -26.74 -2.69
CA GLN A 346 7.70 -26.97 -2.78
C GLN A 346 8.41 -25.63 -2.61
N TRP A 347 8.71 -25.24 -1.38
CA TRP A 347 9.79 -24.30 -1.12
C TRP A 347 11.08 -24.96 -1.62
N ARG A 348 11.54 -24.56 -2.81
CA ARG A 348 12.86 -24.95 -3.30
C ARG A 348 13.89 -24.29 -2.38
N GLU A 349 14.64 -25.13 -1.66
CA GLU A 349 15.84 -24.76 -0.91
C GLU A 349 16.88 -24.03 -1.78
#